data_AF-A0AAN6EW46-F1
#
_entry.id   AF-A0AAN6EW46-F1
#
_cell.length_a   1.000
_cell.length_b   1.000
_cell.length_c   1.000
_cell.angle_alpha   90.00
_cell.angle_beta   90.00
_cell.angle_gamma   90.00
#
_symmetry.space_group_name_H-M   'P 1'
#
loop_
_entity.id
_entity.type
_entity.pdbx_description
1 polymer ?
#
loop_
_entity_poly.entity_id
_entity_poly.type
_entity_poly.pdbx_seq_one_letter_code
_entity_poly.pdbx_strand_id
1 'polypeptide(L)'
;MRHAAWLLASLATTVLAAPTPTKRDAATSTTWTPTLAGYFDTVYKYIEEVKRSNGSGPTCDLSKAKMPTGTAPLPSPDGLTLAHVAVGRGVQNYTCANSTATPAAVGAVASFFNASCVAADYPDLLELMPGVALEFPVPTGNSLLEPSALGLSSHHFFSNTTTPVFAFDVPTGPQLGTVTGQKVHDCPAPVNAVVGPNGKGNGAVAWLHITARSTTIGNIKAVYRLSTAGGSPPATCAGQPAAFSQDYSAIYWFWE
;
A
#
# COMPACT_ATOMS: atom_id res chain seq x y z
N MET A 1 82.35 19.41 -10.88
CA MET A 1 81.16 19.76 -10.08
C MET A 1 79.97 19.77 -11.02
N ARG A 2 79.10 18.75 -10.97
CA ARG A 2 77.97 18.58 -11.89
C ARG A 2 76.69 18.98 -11.18
N HIS A 3 76.01 19.99 -11.72
CA HIS A 3 74.76 20.55 -11.21
C HIS A 3 73.60 19.60 -11.47
N ALA A 4 72.88 19.20 -10.41
CA ALA A 4 71.61 18.50 -10.50
C ALA A 4 70.47 19.53 -10.45
N ALA A 5 69.79 19.74 -11.57
CA ALA A 5 68.59 20.55 -11.66
C ALA A 5 67.39 19.71 -11.19
N TRP A 6 66.71 20.16 -10.13
CA TRP A 6 65.50 19.53 -9.61
C TRP A 6 64.29 20.05 -10.39
N LEU A 7 63.59 19.16 -11.09
CA LEU A 7 62.30 19.41 -11.72
C LEU A 7 61.20 19.40 -10.65
N LEU A 8 60.63 20.56 -10.34
CA LEU A 8 59.39 20.71 -9.56
C LEU A 8 58.21 20.72 -10.55
N ALA A 9 57.55 19.58 -10.70
CA ALA A 9 56.26 19.49 -11.39
C ALA A 9 55.14 19.85 -10.41
N SER A 10 54.52 21.01 -10.61
CA SER A 10 53.33 21.46 -9.88
C SER A 10 52.09 20.72 -10.36
N LEU A 11 51.56 19.80 -9.55
CA LEU A 11 50.20 19.27 -9.73
C LEU A 11 49.20 20.34 -9.30
N ALA A 12 48.58 21.01 -10.27
CA ALA A 12 47.38 21.80 -10.04
C ALA A 12 46.20 20.85 -9.74
N THR A 13 45.75 20.83 -8.50
CA THR A 13 44.53 20.12 -8.10
C THR A 13 43.32 20.91 -8.57
N THR A 14 42.67 20.45 -9.64
CA THR A 14 41.34 20.93 -10.01
C THR A 14 40.34 20.37 -9.00
N VAL A 15 40.01 21.18 -7.99
CA VAL A 15 38.86 20.90 -7.11
C VAL A 15 37.60 21.05 -7.96
N LEU A 16 37.05 19.94 -8.46
CA LEU A 16 35.67 19.92 -8.91
C LEU A 16 34.79 20.20 -7.70
N ALA A 17 34.15 21.36 -7.69
CA ALA A 17 33.08 21.65 -6.75
C ALA A 17 32.04 20.53 -6.85
N ALA A 18 31.79 19.84 -5.74
CA ALA A 18 30.73 18.84 -5.67
C ALA A 18 29.39 19.52 -6.03
N PRO A 19 28.56 18.90 -6.87
CA PRO A 19 27.27 19.49 -7.24
C PRO A 19 26.46 19.70 -5.97
N THR A 20 26.04 20.94 -5.74
CA THR A 20 25.08 21.30 -4.70
C THR A 20 23.78 20.56 -4.99
N PRO A 21 23.21 19.79 -4.04
CA PRO A 21 21.94 19.12 -4.26
C PRO A 21 20.87 20.20 -4.42
N THR A 22 20.42 20.39 -5.66
CA THR A 22 19.22 21.19 -5.92
C THR A 22 18.03 20.44 -5.33
N LYS A 23 17.06 21.17 -4.79
CA LYS A 23 15.89 20.66 -4.05
C LYS A 23 14.92 19.76 -4.88
N ARG A 24 15.39 19.13 -5.94
CA ARG A 24 14.62 18.28 -6.86
C ARG A 24 14.88 16.77 -6.72
N ASP A 25 15.88 16.36 -5.94
CA ASP A 25 16.23 14.94 -5.74
C ASP A 25 15.51 14.27 -4.54
N ALA A 26 14.64 14.99 -3.83
CA ALA A 26 13.87 14.44 -2.71
C ALA A 26 12.65 13.59 -3.13
N ALA A 27 12.28 13.61 -4.42
CA ALA A 27 11.13 12.86 -4.95
C ALA A 27 11.50 11.53 -5.64
N THR A 28 12.80 11.26 -5.83
CA THR A 28 13.31 10.05 -6.50
C THR A 28 14.44 9.36 -5.72
N SER A 29 14.82 9.88 -4.56
CA SER A 29 15.59 9.12 -3.57
C SER A 29 14.63 8.17 -2.84
N THR A 30 14.38 6.98 -3.40
CA THR A 30 13.93 5.86 -2.57
C THR A 30 15.08 5.51 -1.64
N THR A 31 15.15 6.23 -0.51
CA THR A 31 16.10 5.91 0.54
C THR A 31 15.86 4.46 0.91
N TRP A 32 16.91 3.64 0.88
CA TRP A 32 16.80 2.22 1.21
C TRP A 32 16.31 2.08 2.66
N THR A 33 15.05 1.70 2.83
CA THR A 33 14.45 1.48 4.16
C THR A 33 14.50 0.01 4.53
N PRO A 34 14.48 -0.34 5.83
CA PRO A 34 14.32 -1.73 6.25
C PRO A 34 13.06 -2.39 5.65
N THR A 35 11.97 -1.63 5.47
CA THR A 35 10.75 -2.08 4.80
C THR A 35 11.01 -2.51 3.36
N LEU A 36 11.68 -1.66 2.59
CA LEU A 36 12.02 -1.93 1.19
C LEU A 36 13.00 -3.11 1.06
N ALA A 37 13.96 -3.21 1.99
CA ALA A 37 14.90 -4.32 2.06
C ALA A 37 14.18 -5.66 2.28
N GLY A 38 13.30 -5.75 3.27
CA GLY A 38 12.55 -6.98 3.56
C GLY A 38 11.65 -7.43 2.39
N TYR A 39 11.06 -6.47 1.66
CA TYR A 39 10.33 -6.75 0.44
C TYR A 39 11.23 -7.39 -0.63
N PHE A 40 12.38 -6.77 -0.95
CA PHE A 40 13.28 -7.30 -1.99
C PHE A 40 13.98 -8.61 -1.59
N ASP A 41 14.26 -8.83 -0.31
CA ASP A 41 14.78 -10.10 0.19
C ASP A 41 13.77 -11.24 -0.08
N THR A 42 12.48 -10.97 0.13
CA THR A 42 11.39 -11.92 -0.14
C THR A 42 11.22 -12.16 -1.64
N VAL A 43 11.28 -11.10 -2.46
CA VAL A 43 11.27 -11.22 -3.93
C VAL A 43 12.45 -12.06 -4.42
N TYR A 44 13.66 -11.78 -3.91
CA TYR A 44 14.86 -12.51 -4.28
C TYR A 44 14.75 -14.00 -3.94
N LYS A 45 14.25 -14.33 -2.73
CA LYS A 45 13.98 -15.71 -2.33
C LYS A 45 13.10 -16.44 -3.34
N TYR A 46 11.98 -15.84 -3.77
CA TYR A 46 11.08 -16.47 -4.74
C TYR A 46 11.68 -16.60 -6.14
N ILE A 47 12.48 -15.63 -6.59
CA ILE A 47 13.23 -15.74 -7.84
C ILE A 47 14.15 -16.97 -7.81
N GLU A 48 14.86 -17.20 -6.70
CA GLU A 48 15.74 -18.36 -6.54
C GLU A 48 14.97 -19.69 -6.47
N GLU A 49 13.77 -19.71 -5.90
CA GLU A 49 12.90 -20.88 -5.88
C GLU A 49 12.42 -21.26 -7.29
N VAL A 50 11.98 -20.29 -8.09
CA VAL A 50 11.53 -20.53 -9.47
C VAL A 50 12.68 -20.99 -10.37
N LYS A 51 13.89 -20.44 -10.18
CA LYS A 51 15.10 -20.93 -10.88
C LYS A 51 15.39 -22.39 -10.55
N ARG A 52 15.22 -22.78 -9.28
CA ARG A 52 15.43 -24.17 -8.82
C ARG A 52 14.35 -25.13 -9.32
N SER A 53 13.14 -24.67 -9.60
CA SER A 53 12.05 -25.49 -10.15
C SER A 53 12.09 -25.65 -11.67
N ASN A 54 13.23 -25.38 -12.33
CA ASN A 54 13.37 -25.34 -13.80
C ASN A 54 12.33 -24.43 -14.48
N GLY A 55 11.93 -23.34 -13.82
CA GLY A 55 10.97 -22.39 -14.39
C GLY A 55 9.52 -22.88 -14.38
N SER A 56 9.20 -23.95 -13.62
CA SER A 56 7.81 -24.23 -13.26
C SER A 56 7.32 -23.09 -12.35
N GLY A 57 6.69 -22.10 -12.97
CA GLY A 57 6.19 -20.90 -12.32
C GLY A 57 4.89 -21.15 -11.56
N PRO A 58 4.47 -20.17 -10.75
CA PRO A 58 3.18 -20.21 -10.08
C PRO A 58 2.02 -20.33 -11.09
N THR A 59 0.90 -20.89 -10.61
CA THR A 59 -0.29 -21.12 -11.43
C THR A 59 -1.38 -20.08 -11.20
N CYS A 60 -1.25 -19.22 -10.18
CA CYS A 60 -2.27 -18.26 -9.78
C CYS A 60 -3.62 -18.94 -9.51
N ASP A 61 -3.58 -20.00 -8.71
CA ASP A 61 -4.79 -20.69 -8.26
C ASP A 61 -5.37 -19.99 -7.04
N LEU A 62 -6.37 -19.13 -7.25
CA LEU A 62 -7.01 -18.34 -6.20
C LEU A 62 -7.63 -19.19 -5.08
N SER A 63 -7.98 -20.45 -5.34
CA SER A 63 -8.48 -21.35 -4.28
C SER A 63 -7.43 -21.65 -3.20
N LYS A 64 -6.14 -21.43 -3.51
CA LYS A 64 -5.02 -21.58 -2.58
C LYS A 64 -4.72 -20.32 -1.78
N ALA A 65 -5.25 -19.17 -2.18
CA ALA A 65 -5.01 -17.91 -1.48
C ALA A 65 -5.62 -17.97 -0.07
N LYS A 66 -4.84 -17.55 0.92
CA LYS A 66 -5.25 -17.59 2.33
C LYS A 66 -5.38 -16.18 2.86
N MET A 67 -6.61 -15.77 3.12
CA MET A 67 -6.89 -14.49 3.79
C MET A 67 -6.31 -14.52 5.21
N PRO A 68 -5.52 -13.52 5.62
CA PRO A 68 -4.89 -13.51 6.93
C PRO A 68 -5.93 -13.38 8.05
N THR A 69 -5.62 -13.96 9.20
CA THR A 69 -6.45 -13.86 10.42
C THR A 69 -5.72 -13.01 11.46
N GLY A 70 -6.46 -12.10 12.09
CA GLY A 70 -5.92 -11.21 13.12
C GLY A 70 -6.03 -11.82 14.52
N THR A 71 -5.47 -11.13 15.52
CA THR A 71 -5.58 -11.53 16.94
C THR A 71 -7.02 -11.47 17.46
N ALA A 72 -7.81 -10.52 16.94
CA ALA A 72 -9.26 -10.50 17.03
C ALA A 72 -9.81 -10.76 15.61
N PRO A 73 -10.21 -12.01 15.29
CA PRO A 73 -10.59 -12.36 13.93
C PRO A 73 -11.89 -11.66 13.53
N LEU A 74 -11.91 -11.11 12.31
CA LEU A 74 -13.15 -10.74 11.64
C LEU A 74 -13.94 -12.01 11.29
N PRO A 75 -15.27 -11.92 11.09
CA PRO A 75 -16.06 -13.05 10.62
C PRO A 75 -15.47 -13.67 9.34
N SER A 76 -15.50 -15.01 9.24
CA SER A 76 -15.02 -15.71 8.04
C SER A 76 -15.96 -15.49 6.85
N PRO A 77 -15.45 -15.49 5.60
CA PRO A 77 -16.26 -15.40 4.38
C PRO A 77 -16.87 -16.77 4.01
N ASP A 78 -17.47 -17.47 4.99
CA ASP A 78 -17.95 -18.83 4.80
C ASP A 78 -19.02 -18.92 3.71
N GLY A 79 -18.88 -19.90 2.81
CA GLY A 79 -19.81 -20.11 1.69
C GLY A 79 -19.60 -19.16 0.50
N LEU A 80 -18.61 -18.28 0.54
CA LEU A 80 -18.23 -17.40 -0.57
C LEU A 80 -16.97 -17.90 -1.28
N THR A 81 -16.79 -17.47 -2.53
CA THR A 81 -15.58 -17.74 -3.32
C THR A 81 -14.77 -16.46 -3.50
N LEU A 82 -13.44 -16.57 -3.43
CA LEU A 82 -12.55 -15.43 -3.63
C LEU A 82 -12.58 -14.99 -5.10
N ALA A 83 -13.00 -13.76 -5.34
CA ALA A 83 -13.08 -13.19 -6.69
C ALA A 83 -11.84 -12.34 -7.04
N HIS A 84 -11.30 -11.58 -6.08
CA HIS A 84 -10.17 -10.67 -6.33
C HIS A 84 -9.44 -10.30 -5.04
N VAL A 85 -8.14 -10.06 -5.16
CA VAL A 85 -7.32 -9.43 -4.12
C VAL A 85 -6.63 -8.21 -4.70
N ALA A 86 -6.64 -7.10 -3.95
CA ALA A 86 -5.99 -5.87 -4.36
C ALA A 86 -5.15 -5.25 -3.23
N VAL A 87 -4.03 -4.64 -3.60
CA VAL A 87 -3.37 -3.66 -2.72
C VAL A 87 -3.98 -2.30 -3.01
N GLY A 88 -4.62 -1.70 -2.00
CA GLY A 88 -5.08 -0.32 -2.06
C GLY A 88 -3.99 0.63 -1.60
N ARG A 89 -3.76 1.72 -2.33
CA ARG A 89 -2.87 2.83 -1.92
C ARG A 89 -3.59 4.15 -2.13
N GLY A 90 -3.64 4.97 -1.09
CA GLY A 90 -4.34 6.26 -1.13
C GLY A 90 -4.30 6.98 0.20
N VAL A 91 -5.38 7.71 0.50
CA VAL A 91 -5.50 8.51 1.72
C VAL A 91 -6.82 8.27 2.46
N GLN A 92 -6.76 8.36 3.78
CA GLN A 92 -7.91 8.49 4.68
C GLN A 92 -8.16 9.97 4.94
N ASN A 93 -9.41 10.41 4.87
CA ASN A 93 -9.79 11.81 5.03
C ASN A 93 -10.49 12.02 6.38
N TYR A 94 -10.10 13.09 7.07
CA TYR A 94 -10.58 13.44 8.39
C TYR A 94 -10.98 14.91 8.47
N THR A 95 -11.92 15.22 9.36
CA THR A 95 -12.28 16.59 9.74
C THR A 95 -12.14 16.81 11.25
N CYS A 96 -11.96 18.07 11.62
CA CYS A 96 -11.76 18.53 12.99
C CYS A 96 -12.75 19.63 13.33
N ALA A 97 -13.53 19.43 14.40
CA ALA A 97 -14.45 20.44 14.90
C ALA A 97 -13.73 21.56 15.67
N ASN A 98 -12.70 21.20 16.44
CA ASN A 98 -11.81 22.11 17.18
C ASN A 98 -10.53 21.34 17.56
N SER A 99 -9.56 22.00 18.20
CA SER A 99 -8.23 21.42 18.48
C SER A 99 -8.22 20.29 19.51
N THR A 100 -9.22 20.16 20.39
CA THR A 100 -9.28 19.10 21.41
C THR A 100 -10.17 17.92 21.01
N ALA A 101 -10.93 18.06 19.92
CA ALA A 101 -11.77 17.00 19.38
C ALA A 101 -10.94 15.84 18.84
N THR A 102 -11.53 14.64 18.83
CA THR A 102 -11.01 13.50 18.07
C THR A 102 -11.34 13.69 16.59
N PRO A 103 -10.39 13.47 15.66
CA PRO A 103 -10.66 13.58 14.23
C PRO A 103 -11.77 12.64 13.76
N ALA A 104 -12.74 13.17 13.02
CA ALA A 104 -13.85 12.41 12.46
C ALA A 104 -13.48 11.91 11.06
N ALA A 105 -13.58 10.60 10.83
CA ALA A 105 -13.38 10.04 9.49
C ALA A 105 -14.52 10.46 8.56
N VAL A 106 -14.19 10.98 7.39
CA VAL A 106 -15.16 11.44 6.37
C VAL A 106 -15.03 10.71 5.04
N GLY A 107 -14.19 9.68 4.97
CA GLY A 107 -14.05 8.77 3.83
C GLY A 107 -12.60 8.53 3.46
N ALA A 108 -12.40 7.88 2.32
CA ALA A 108 -11.10 7.58 1.75
C ALA A 108 -11.15 7.71 0.24
N VAL A 109 -9.98 7.90 -0.39
CA VAL A 109 -9.79 7.79 -1.84
C VAL A 109 -8.53 6.99 -2.08
N ALA A 110 -8.58 5.99 -2.96
CA ALA A 110 -7.44 5.14 -3.27
C ALA A 110 -7.56 4.48 -4.64
N SER A 111 -6.39 4.11 -5.17
CA SER A 111 -6.24 3.25 -6.34
C SER A 111 -5.91 1.83 -5.88
N PHE A 112 -6.52 0.83 -6.52
CA PHE A 112 -6.42 -0.57 -6.13
C PHE A 112 -5.75 -1.38 -7.23
N PHE A 113 -4.70 -2.11 -6.87
CA PHE A 113 -3.81 -2.80 -7.80
C PHE A 113 -3.98 -4.31 -7.67
N ASN A 114 -4.09 -5.01 -8.79
CA ASN A 114 -4.40 -6.44 -8.81
C ASN A 114 -3.27 -7.26 -8.17
N ALA A 115 -3.55 -7.86 -7.02
CA ALA A 115 -2.63 -8.69 -6.25
C ALA A 115 -3.12 -10.14 -6.12
N SER A 116 -4.12 -10.55 -6.91
CA SER A 116 -4.75 -11.87 -6.87
C SER A 116 -3.74 -13.02 -6.95
N CYS A 117 -2.80 -12.97 -7.89
CA CYS A 117 -1.77 -14.01 -8.01
C CYS A 117 -0.72 -13.93 -6.89
N VAL A 118 -0.39 -12.72 -6.42
CA VAL A 118 0.50 -12.58 -5.25
C VAL A 118 -0.14 -13.21 -4.02
N ALA A 119 -1.46 -13.08 -3.86
CA ALA A 119 -2.21 -13.71 -2.77
C ALA A 119 -2.22 -15.24 -2.84
N ALA A 120 -2.32 -15.80 -4.04
CA ALA A 120 -2.34 -17.24 -4.26
C ALA A 120 -0.96 -17.88 -4.08
N ASP A 121 0.07 -17.23 -4.63
CA ASP A 121 1.37 -17.85 -4.84
C ASP A 121 2.45 -17.36 -3.85
N TYR A 122 2.31 -16.13 -3.34
CA TYR A 122 3.34 -15.44 -2.54
C TYR A 122 2.74 -14.71 -1.32
N PRO A 123 2.08 -15.43 -0.38
CA PRO A 123 1.30 -14.79 0.69
C PRO A 123 2.15 -13.98 1.70
N ASP A 124 3.40 -14.36 1.96
CA ASP A 124 4.32 -13.59 2.80
C ASP A 124 4.78 -12.29 2.09
N LEU A 125 4.99 -12.34 0.77
CA LEU A 125 5.27 -11.15 -0.04
C LEU A 125 4.07 -10.20 -0.03
N LEU A 126 2.85 -10.75 -0.16
CA LEU A 126 1.61 -9.97 -0.11
C LEU A 126 1.53 -9.16 1.19
N GLU A 127 1.78 -9.77 2.34
CA GLU A 127 1.76 -9.10 3.67
C GLU A 127 2.73 -7.90 3.76
N LEU A 128 3.84 -7.91 3.02
CA LEU A 128 4.79 -6.79 3.00
C LEU A 128 4.33 -5.62 2.12
N MET A 129 3.41 -5.85 1.18
CA MET A 129 3.06 -4.88 0.13
C MET A 129 2.51 -3.54 0.68
N PRO A 130 1.62 -3.52 1.69
CA PRO A 130 1.10 -2.26 2.20
C PRO A 130 2.16 -1.38 2.86
N GLY A 131 3.09 -2.01 3.58
CA GLY A 131 4.20 -1.30 4.21
C GLY A 131 5.12 -0.66 3.17
N VAL A 132 5.52 -1.42 2.15
CA VAL A 132 6.41 -0.89 1.09
C VAL A 132 5.69 0.15 0.22
N ALA A 133 4.42 -0.04 -0.11
CA ALA A 133 3.64 0.91 -0.92
C ALA A 133 3.50 2.30 -0.27
N LEU A 134 3.56 2.38 1.08
CA LEU A 134 3.55 3.66 1.80
C LEU A 134 4.85 4.46 1.66
N GLU A 135 5.96 3.82 1.31
CA GLU A 135 7.24 4.52 1.09
C GLU A 135 7.27 5.28 -0.25
N PHE A 136 6.25 5.05 -1.10
CA PHE A 136 6.10 5.70 -2.39
C PHE A 136 4.93 6.70 -2.38
N PRO A 137 4.98 7.73 -3.24
CA PRO A 137 3.86 8.66 -3.41
C PRO A 137 2.56 7.93 -3.75
N VAL A 138 1.42 8.51 -3.37
CA VAL A 138 0.11 8.03 -3.80
C VAL A 138 0.08 8.01 -5.35
N PRO A 139 -0.20 6.85 -5.97
CA PRO A 139 -0.31 6.73 -7.42
C PRO A 139 -1.35 7.69 -8.00
N THR A 140 -1.10 8.22 -9.19
CA THR A 140 -2.04 9.11 -9.90
C THR A 140 -2.35 8.58 -11.29
N GLY A 141 -3.59 8.75 -11.74
CA GLY A 141 -4.05 8.20 -13.02
C GLY A 141 -3.90 6.67 -13.07
N ASN A 142 -3.32 6.18 -14.17
CA ASN A 142 -3.17 4.75 -14.45
C ASN A 142 -1.74 4.23 -14.17
N SER A 143 -0.98 4.89 -13.31
CA SER A 143 0.39 4.45 -12.97
C SER A 143 0.36 3.07 -12.28
N LEU A 144 1.41 2.27 -12.46
CA LEU A 144 1.57 1.00 -11.75
C LEU A 144 1.89 1.24 -10.26
N LEU A 145 1.70 0.21 -9.43
CA LEU A 145 2.08 0.26 -8.02
C LEU A 145 3.59 0.04 -7.84
N GLU A 146 4.29 1.06 -7.39
CA GLU A 146 5.69 0.93 -7.00
C GLU A 146 5.84 0.16 -5.67
N PRO A 147 6.91 -0.66 -5.51
CA PRO A 147 7.88 -1.09 -6.51
C PRO A 147 7.45 -2.36 -7.27
N SER A 148 6.24 -2.85 -6.99
CA SER A 148 5.74 -4.15 -7.46
C SER A 148 5.34 -4.22 -8.94
N ALA A 149 5.20 -3.06 -9.59
CA ALA A 149 4.65 -2.90 -10.93
C ALA A 149 3.25 -3.54 -11.13
N LEU A 150 2.45 -3.71 -10.05
CA LEU A 150 1.09 -4.23 -10.17
C LEU A 150 0.21 -3.26 -10.94
N GLY A 151 -0.63 -3.81 -11.83
CA GLY A 151 -1.56 -3.06 -12.65
C GLY A 151 -2.78 -2.56 -11.87
N LEU A 152 -3.24 -1.36 -12.20
CA LEU A 152 -4.48 -0.80 -11.68
C LEU A 152 -5.67 -1.70 -12.05
N SER A 153 -6.56 -1.92 -11.08
CA SER A 153 -7.70 -2.84 -11.19
C SER A 153 -9.05 -2.21 -10.84
N SER A 154 -9.08 -1.25 -9.92
CA SER A 154 -10.29 -0.53 -9.53
C SER A 154 -9.94 0.78 -8.83
N HIS A 155 -10.92 1.67 -8.72
CA HIS A 155 -10.86 2.85 -7.87
C HIS A 155 -11.72 2.68 -6.62
N HIS A 156 -11.29 3.29 -5.53
CA HIS A 156 -12.01 3.34 -4.28
C HIS A 156 -12.27 4.78 -3.87
N PHE A 157 -13.52 5.06 -3.49
CA PHE A 157 -13.94 6.35 -2.94
C PHE A 157 -15.13 6.16 -2.00
N PHE A 158 -15.54 7.24 -1.35
CA PHE A 158 -16.75 7.28 -0.53
C PHE A 158 -17.82 8.13 -1.22
N SER A 159 -19.00 7.56 -1.49
CA SER A 159 -20.12 8.31 -2.12
C SER A 159 -20.81 9.27 -1.16
N ASN A 160 -20.65 9.02 0.14
CA ASN A 160 -20.97 9.89 1.26
C ASN A 160 -20.04 9.50 2.42
N THR A 161 -20.13 10.17 3.56
CA THR A 161 -19.23 9.96 4.71
C THR A 161 -19.19 8.54 5.28
N THR A 162 -20.14 7.66 4.91
CA THR A 162 -20.27 6.31 5.49
C THR A 162 -20.28 5.17 4.47
N THR A 163 -20.34 5.49 3.17
CA THR A 163 -20.59 4.49 2.12
C THR A 163 -19.36 4.32 1.23
N PRO A 164 -18.51 3.32 1.50
CA PRO A 164 -17.39 2.99 0.61
C PRO A 164 -17.92 2.44 -0.72
N VAL A 165 -17.26 2.83 -1.81
CA VAL A 165 -17.51 2.35 -3.16
C VAL A 165 -16.21 1.78 -3.71
N PHE A 166 -16.29 0.58 -4.30
CA PHE A 166 -15.19 -0.04 -5.04
C PHE A 166 -15.66 -0.19 -6.50
N ALA A 167 -15.15 0.68 -7.36
CA ALA A 167 -15.53 0.75 -8.77
C ALA A 167 -14.50 0.01 -9.62
N PHE A 168 -14.87 -1.15 -10.16
CA PHE A 168 -14.06 -1.88 -11.14
C PHE A 168 -14.28 -1.27 -12.53
N ASP A 169 -13.87 -0.03 -12.68
CA ASP A 169 -14.05 0.84 -13.84
C ASP A 169 -12.81 0.91 -14.74
N VAL A 170 -11.81 0.10 -14.45
CA VAL A 170 -10.54 0.06 -15.16
C VAL A 170 -10.62 -1.02 -16.25
N PRO A 171 -10.41 -0.69 -17.54
CA PRO A 171 -10.56 -1.66 -18.64
C PRO A 171 -9.64 -2.88 -18.54
N THR A 172 -8.44 -2.71 -17.98
CA THR A 172 -7.47 -3.79 -17.75
C THR A 172 -7.71 -4.56 -16.46
N GLY A 173 -8.69 -4.13 -15.65
CA GLY A 173 -9.07 -4.75 -14.39
C GLY A 173 -10.12 -5.85 -14.56
N PRO A 174 -10.39 -6.61 -13.48
CA PRO A 174 -11.44 -7.62 -13.48
C PRO A 174 -12.82 -6.94 -13.58
N GLN A 175 -13.73 -7.54 -14.35
CA GLN A 175 -15.05 -6.97 -14.64
C GLN A 175 -16.06 -7.32 -13.54
N LEU A 176 -15.83 -6.80 -12.32
CA LEU A 176 -16.63 -7.12 -11.12
C LEU A 176 -17.71 -6.08 -10.80
N GLY A 177 -17.87 -5.05 -11.65
CA GLY A 177 -18.91 -4.03 -11.51
C GLY A 177 -18.58 -2.95 -10.47
N THR A 178 -19.55 -2.61 -9.62
CA THR A 178 -19.40 -1.57 -8.60
C THR A 178 -19.99 -2.05 -7.28
N VAL A 179 -19.11 -2.20 -6.29
CA VAL A 179 -19.49 -2.63 -4.95
C VAL A 179 -19.77 -1.41 -4.09
N THR A 180 -21.02 -1.25 -3.66
CA THR A 180 -21.40 -0.26 -2.65
C THR A 180 -21.43 -0.95 -1.30
N GLY A 181 -20.53 -0.59 -0.38
CA GLY A 181 -20.32 -1.31 0.85
C GLY A 181 -21.02 -0.71 2.08
N GLN A 182 -21.10 -1.53 3.13
CA GLN A 182 -21.42 -1.13 4.50
C GLN A 182 -20.45 -1.82 5.46
N LYS A 183 -19.75 -1.05 6.30
CA LYS A 183 -18.97 -1.63 7.39
C LYS A 183 -19.91 -2.35 8.36
N VAL A 184 -19.65 -3.63 8.63
CA VAL A 184 -20.41 -4.44 9.60
C VAL A 184 -19.56 -4.91 10.78
N HIS A 185 -18.24 -4.95 10.63
CA HIS A 185 -17.33 -5.27 11.72
C HIS A 185 -15.99 -4.57 11.51
N ASP A 186 -15.29 -4.32 12.61
CA ASP A 186 -13.89 -3.91 12.60
C ASP A 186 -13.10 -4.61 13.71
N CYS A 187 -11.78 -4.58 13.59
CA CYS A 187 -10.87 -4.90 14.67
C CYS A 187 -9.58 -4.07 14.53
N PRO A 188 -8.84 -3.82 15.62
CA PRO A 188 -7.58 -3.09 15.55
C PRO A 188 -6.59 -3.77 14.59
N ALA A 189 -5.78 -2.94 13.90
CA ALA A 189 -4.64 -3.46 13.16
C ALA A 189 -3.65 -4.16 14.12
N PRO A 190 -2.89 -5.17 13.66
CA PRO A 190 -1.83 -5.79 14.45
C PRO A 190 -0.85 -4.74 15.02
N VAL A 191 -0.31 -5.01 16.20
CA VAL A 191 0.59 -4.09 16.92
C VAL A 191 1.88 -3.77 16.17
N ASN A 192 2.29 -4.62 15.23
CA ASN A 192 3.47 -4.47 14.38
C ASN A 192 3.14 -3.87 13.00
N ALA A 193 1.91 -3.43 12.76
CA ALA A 193 1.54 -2.76 11.51
C ALA A 193 2.34 -1.47 11.32
N VAL A 194 2.75 -1.20 10.08
CA VAL A 194 3.49 0.03 9.73
C VAL A 194 2.63 1.25 10.06
N VAL A 195 3.18 2.15 10.89
CA VAL A 195 2.41 3.27 11.48
C VAL A 195 2.18 4.45 10.54
N GLY A 196 2.89 4.48 9.41
CA GLY A 196 2.83 5.52 8.39
C GLY A 196 4.14 5.57 7.57
N PRO A 197 4.23 6.49 6.59
CA PRO A 197 5.42 6.62 5.72
C PRO A 197 6.71 6.80 6.51
N ASN A 198 7.80 6.14 6.09
CA ASN A 198 9.11 6.16 6.75
C ASN A 198 9.06 5.77 8.23
N GLY A 199 8.11 4.92 8.64
CA GLY A 199 7.91 4.51 10.02
C GLY A 199 7.40 5.62 10.95
N LYS A 200 6.86 6.71 10.40
CA LYS A 200 6.30 7.85 11.16
C LYS A 200 4.81 7.97 10.88
N GLY A 201 4.02 8.09 11.95
CA GLY A 201 2.58 8.27 11.86
C GLY A 201 1.88 7.95 13.16
N ASN A 202 0.55 7.87 13.12
CA ASN A 202 -0.29 7.64 14.29
C ASN A 202 -0.83 6.21 14.36
N GLY A 203 -0.30 5.30 13.53
CA GLY A 203 -0.72 3.91 13.47
C GLY A 203 -1.43 3.55 12.16
N ALA A 204 -1.74 2.26 12.03
CA ALA A 204 -2.51 1.74 10.92
C ALA A 204 -4.02 1.77 11.22
N VAL A 205 -4.83 2.08 10.22
CA VAL A 205 -6.29 2.01 10.34
C VAL A 205 -6.77 0.60 10.65
N ALA A 206 -7.92 0.47 11.31
CA ALA A 206 -8.52 -0.82 11.66
C ALA A 206 -8.71 -1.74 10.44
N TRP A 207 -8.67 -3.05 10.68
CA TRP A 207 -9.16 -4.03 9.71
C TRP A 207 -10.69 -3.98 9.69
N LEU A 208 -11.29 -4.20 8.51
CA LEU A 208 -12.73 -4.05 8.30
C LEU A 208 -13.32 -5.27 7.62
N HIS A 209 -14.52 -5.64 8.04
CA HIS A 209 -15.45 -6.46 7.25
C HIS A 209 -16.56 -5.54 6.72
N ILE A 210 -16.72 -5.55 5.40
CA ILE A 210 -17.66 -4.72 4.65
C ILE A 210 -18.57 -5.64 3.85
N THR A 211 -19.89 -5.54 4.04
CA THR A 211 -20.86 -6.28 3.21
C THR A 211 -21.36 -5.41 2.06
N ALA A 212 -21.68 -6.04 0.94
CA ALA A 212 -22.32 -5.37 -0.18
C ALA A 212 -23.75 -4.94 0.17
N ARG A 213 -24.13 -3.72 -0.27
CA ARG A 213 -25.50 -3.22 -0.21
C ARG A 213 -26.31 -3.72 -1.42
N SER A 214 -27.63 -3.55 -1.35
CA SER A 214 -28.53 -3.87 -2.46
C SER A 214 -28.30 -3.01 -3.72
N THR A 215 -27.58 -1.89 -3.60
CA THR A 215 -27.21 -1.01 -4.72
C THR A 215 -25.92 -1.46 -5.44
N THR A 216 -25.27 -2.53 -4.98
CA THR A 216 -24.11 -3.12 -5.66
C THR A 216 -24.52 -3.64 -7.03
N ILE A 217 -23.67 -3.35 -8.03
CA ILE A 217 -23.75 -3.92 -9.37
C ILE A 217 -22.66 -4.98 -9.47
N GLY A 218 -23.02 -6.23 -9.68
CA GLY A 218 -22.09 -7.37 -9.67
C GLY A 218 -22.40 -8.36 -8.53
N ASN A 219 -21.54 -9.36 -8.39
CA ASN A 219 -21.81 -10.50 -7.51
C ASN A 219 -21.16 -10.41 -6.13
N ILE A 220 -20.15 -9.55 -5.95
CA ILE A 220 -19.44 -9.39 -4.68
C ILE A 220 -20.41 -9.19 -3.51
N LYS A 221 -20.25 -10.01 -2.48
CA LYS A 221 -21.05 -10.01 -1.24
C LYS A 221 -20.29 -9.46 -0.05
N ALA A 222 -18.97 -9.70 0.01
CA ALA A 222 -18.14 -9.25 1.12
C ALA A 222 -16.79 -8.70 0.64
N VAL A 223 -16.30 -7.68 1.34
CA VAL A 223 -14.99 -7.07 1.16
C VAL A 223 -14.30 -6.99 2.52
N TYR A 224 -13.06 -7.47 2.59
CA TYR A 224 -12.25 -7.40 3.81
C TYR A 224 -11.07 -6.48 3.57
N ARG A 225 -10.91 -5.46 4.42
CA ARG A 225 -9.69 -4.65 4.50
C ARG A 225 -8.79 -5.22 5.58
N LEU A 226 -7.62 -5.71 5.18
CA LEU A 226 -6.66 -6.40 6.04
C LEU A 226 -5.25 -5.85 5.81
N SER A 227 -4.29 -6.27 6.64
CA SER A 227 -2.87 -5.96 6.51
C SER A 227 -2.61 -4.45 6.30
N THR A 228 -3.31 -3.64 7.06
CA THR A 228 -3.31 -2.18 6.94
C THR A 228 -1.99 -1.57 7.37
N ALA A 229 -1.56 -0.54 6.66
CA ALA A 229 -0.42 0.31 6.99
C ALA A 229 -0.86 1.79 6.95
N GLY A 230 -0.50 2.56 7.99
CA GLY A 230 -0.80 3.98 8.10
C GLY A 230 -2.29 4.34 8.09
N GLY A 231 -2.56 5.62 7.86
CA GLY A 231 -3.91 6.15 7.72
C GLY A 231 -4.63 6.50 9.01
N SER A 232 -4.16 6.09 10.19
CA SER A 232 -4.80 6.50 11.45
C SER A 232 -4.57 7.99 11.73
N PRO A 233 -5.59 8.69 12.26
CA PRO A 233 -5.44 10.08 12.64
C PRO A 233 -4.69 10.19 13.98
N PRO A 234 -4.16 11.37 14.34
CA PRO A 234 -3.72 11.62 15.71
C PRO A 234 -4.90 11.48 16.69
N ALA A 235 -4.60 11.26 17.98
CA ALA A 235 -5.63 11.11 19.01
C ALA A 235 -6.53 12.35 19.17
N THR A 236 -5.99 13.53 18.85
CA THR A 236 -6.71 14.81 18.89
C THR A 236 -6.40 15.64 17.65
N CYS A 237 -7.26 16.60 17.37
CA CYS A 237 -7.12 17.60 16.32
C CYS A 237 -6.07 18.70 16.61
N ALA A 238 -5.26 18.54 17.65
CA ALA A 238 -4.24 19.52 18.01
C ALA A 238 -3.22 19.66 16.87
N GLY A 239 -3.03 20.90 16.40
CA GLY A 239 -2.13 21.19 15.29
C GLY A 239 -2.61 20.69 13.92
N GLN A 240 -3.84 20.18 13.82
CA GLN A 240 -4.44 19.77 12.54
C GLN A 240 -5.29 20.90 11.95
N PRO A 241 -5.33 21.03 10.62
CA PRO A 241 -6.32 21.89 9.96
C PRO A 241 -7.74 21.31 10.09
N ALA A 242 -8.75 22.11 9.71
CA ALA A 242 -10.15 21.70 9.81
C ALA A 242 -10.49 20.44 8.99
N ALA A 243 -9.74 20.19 7.91
CA ALA A 243 -9.77 18.94 7.14
C ALA A 243 -8.35 18.55 6.74
N PHE A 244 -8.02 17.27 6.86
CA PHE A 244 -6.70 16.74 6.52
C PHE A 244 -6.81 15.29 6.04
N SER A 245 -5.71 14.80 5.47
CA SER A 245 -5.60 13.46 4.94
C SER A 245 -4.40 12.73 5.55
N GLN A 246 -4.50 11.41 5.67
CA GLN A 246 -3.42 10.53 6.10
C GLN A 246 -3.18 9.44 5.08
N ASP A 247 -1.93 9.28 4.66
CA ASP A 247 -1.52 8.24 3.73
C ASP A 247 -1.76 6.85 4.32
N TYR A 248 -2.38 5.98 3.53
CA TYR A 248 -2.63 4.59 3.91
C TYR A 248 -2.35 3.64 2.74
N SER A 249 -2.06 2.40 3.11
CA SER A 249 -2.17 1.26 2.21
C SER A 249 -2.79 0.07 2.95
N ALA A 250 -3.44 -0.85 2.24
CA ALA A 250 -4.03 -2.05 2.82
C ALA A 250 -4.29 -3.09 1.74
N ILE A 251 -4.55 -4.33 2.14
CA ILE A 251 -4.98 -5.40 1.24
C ILE A 251 -6.49 -5.55 1.33
N TYR A 252 -7.13 -5.66 0.18
CA TYR A 252 -8.57 -5.84 0.04
C TYR A 252 -8.88 -7.18 -0.60
N TRP A 253 -9.70 -7.98 0.06
CA TRP A 253 -10.16 -9.28 -0.42
C TRP A 253 -11.64 -9.19 -0.76
N PHE A 254 -12.00 -9.51 -2.01
CA PHE A 254 -13.35 -9.42 -2.54
C PHE A 254 -13.92 -10.82 -2.75
N TRP A 255 -15.08 -11.09 -2.16
CA TRP A 255 -15.71 -12.40 -2.13
C TRP A 255 -17.13 -12.35 -2.71
N GLU A 256 -17.52 -13.36 -3.48
CA GLU A 256 -18.85 -13.51 -4.10
C GLU A 256 -19.57 -14.80 -3.73
#